data_AF-A0A525J7J6-F1
#
_entry.id   AF-A0A525J7J6-F1
#
_cell.length_a   1.000
_cell.length_b   1.000
_cell.length_c   1.000
_cell.angle_alpha   90.00
_cell.angle_beta   90.00
_cell.angle_gamma   90.00
#
_symmetry.space_group_name_H-M   'P 1'
#
loop_
_entity.id
_entity.type
_entity.pdbx_description
1 polymer ?
#
loop_
_entity_poly.entity_id
_entity_poly.type
_entity_poly.pdbx_seq_one_letter_code
_entity_poly.pdbx_strand_id
1 'polypeptide(L)'
;MGARTTMQRSNDRILTTHTGSLPRPPGLTKLYARRARGEVVDTAEIEQAGHAALQGIVPKQIEAGIDIGNNGEQQREGFFLHVRHRMTGFGGTWKRWPRADVERYPVFKQAMEQQNAAREMVSSFAPPKVIGEIRYTGAAEATRECADFRDVLRARAAAGRSGFMEAFLTAPSPGIVVAAIRNEYYDTEDAYLAAVGRALQVEYEAISAQGFLLQLDCPDLALEHHISFQDRPESDFLDFVERVVATINEALRNIPRDRVRMHVCWGNYEGPHDRDVPLATILPLIARMNVGALVLPFANPRHAHEVQCLEGRAIADDQIVVAGVIDSLTNFVEHPEVVAERIERVARTLGDPSRVIAGTDCGFDTSAGAGRVAEDVVWAKLAALSEGARIASRRLFQAG
;
A
#
# COMPACT_ATOMS: atom_id res chain seq x y z
N MET A 1 6.12 21.91 19.41
CA MET A 1 5.19 22.02 18.28
C MET A 1 3.96 21.20 18.62
N GLY A 2 2.78 21.83 18.69
CA GLY A 2 1.53 21.11 18.99
C GLY A 2 1.33 19.97 17.98
N ALA A 3 0.90 18.81 18.47
CA ALA A 3 0.54 17.68 17.62
C ALA A 3 -0.51 18.16 16.62
N ARG A 4 -0.14 18.25 15.34
CA ARG A 4 -1.09 18.57 14.28
C ARG A 4 -2.04 17.38 14.18
N THR A 5 -3.32 17.63 14.46
CA THR A 5 -4.34 16.59 14.64
C THR A 5 -5.00 16.11 13.34
N THR A 6 -4.64 16.68 12.18
CA THR A 6 -5.33 16.46 10.89
C THR A 6 -4.33 16.26 9.76
N MET A 7 -4.58 15.29 8.86
CA MET A 7 -3.79 15.04 7.64
C MET A 7 -3.63 16.33 6.82
N GLN A 8 -2.41 16.59 6.34
CA GLN A 8 -2.14 17.82 5.61
C GLN A 8 -2.76 17.81 4.21
N ARG A 9 -3.40 18.94 3.87
CA ARG A 9 -4.06 19.17 2.57
C ARG A 9 -3.21 20.06 1.67
N SER A 10 -3.50 19.99 0.37
CA SER A 10 -2.87 20.80 -0.68
C SER A 10 -3.47 22.21 -0.73
N ASN A 11 -3.17 23.09 0.24
CA ASN A 11 -3.82 24.40 0.30
C ASN A 11 -3.23 25.45 -0.67
N ASP A 12 -1.96 25.30 -1.04
CA ASP A 12 -1.20 26.26 -1.84
C ASP A 12 -0.37 25.60 -2.96
N ARG A 13 -0.20 24.27 -2.90
CA ARG A 13 0.49 23.45 -3.89
C ARG A 13 0.10 21.98 -3.73
N ILE A 14 0.25 21.20 -4.80
CA ILE A 14 0.11 19.75 -4.79
C ILE A 14 1.24 19.14 -3.94
N LEU A 15 0.85 18.33 -2.96
CA LEU A 15 1.78 17.55 -2.14
C LEU A 15 2.11 16.22 -2.82
N THR A 16 3.28 15.66 -2.52
CA THR A 16 3.73 14.36 -3.05
C THR A 16 3.85 13.29 -1.97
N THR A 17 3.56 12.05 -2.35
CA THR A 17 3.74 10.85 -1.52
C THR A 17 4.01 9.64 -2.41
N HIS A 18 4.08 8.45 -1.82
CA HIS A 18 4.03 7.18 -2.53
C HIS A 18 3.17 6.19 -1.75
N THR A 19 2.90 5.03 -2.32
CA THR A 19 2.02 4.04 -1.69
C THR A 19 2.63 3.42 -0.44
N GLY A 20 3.93 3.09 -0.42
CA GLY A 20 4.56 2.55 0.80
C GLY A 20 5.88 1.85 0.51
N SER A 21 5.82 0.58 0.13
CA SER A 21 7.01 -0.24 -0.11
C SER A 21 7.98 0.39 -1.12
N LEU A 22 9.27 0.44 -0.77
CA LEU A 22 10.38 0.86 -1.63
C LEU A 22 11.37 -0.31 -1.81
N PRO A 23 12.21 -0.31 -2.85
CA PRO A 23 13.17 -1.40 -3.09
C PRO A 23 14.03 -1.66 -1.85
N ARG A 24 14.07 -2.93 -1.43
CA ARG A 24 14.95 -3.38 -0.34
C ARG A 24 16.35 -3.68 -0.88
N PRO A 25 17.43 -3.35 -0.15
CA PRO A 25 18.78 -3.70 -0.56
C PRO A 25 18.94 -5.22 -0.76
N PRO A 26 19.77 -5.68 -1.73
CA PRO A 26 19.92 -7.11 -2.05
C PRO A 26 20.25 -8.00 -0.85
N GLY A 27 21.10 -7.52 0.07
CA GLY A 27 21.44 -8.26 1.29
C GLY A 27 20.24 -8.53 2.19
N LEU A 28 19.37 -7.52 2.36
CA LEU A 28 18.14 -7.65 3.16
C LEU A 28 17.10 -8.54 2.45
N THR A 29 16.96 -8.38 1.14
CA THR A 29 16.10 -9.25 0.31
C THR A 29 16.48 -10.72 0.45
N LYS A 30 17.78 -11.03 0.42
CA LYS A 30 18.30 -12.38 0.64
C LYS A 30 17.93 -12.93 2.01
N LEU A 31 18.07 -12.14 3.08
CA LEU A 31 17.69 -12.58 4.42
C LEU A 31 16.19 -12.90 4.51
N TYR A 32 15.34 -12.06 3.93
CA TYR A 32 13.90 -12.32 3.89
C TYR A 32 13.54 -13.53 3.04
N ALA A 33 14.17 -13.72 1.88
CA ALA A 33 13.92 -14.87 1.02
C ALA A 33 14.32 -16.19 1.70
N ARG A 34 15.47 -16.21 2.41
CA ARG A 34 15.92 -17.35 3.22
C ARG A 34 14.93 -17.66 4.35
N ARG A 35 14.54 -16.65 5.12
CA ARG A 35 13.53 -16.80 6.19
C ARG A 35 12.20 -17.33 5.65
N ALA A 36 11.74 -16.81 4.51
CA ALA A 36 10.50 -17.25 3.87
C ALA A 36 10.54 -18.71 3.39
N ARG A 37 11.73 -19.25 3.07
CA ARG A 37 11.95 -20.67 2.76
C ARG A 37 12.08 -21.58 4.00
N GLY A 38 12.00 -21.02 5.20
CA GLY A 38 12.17 -21.75 6.46
C GLY A 38 13.63 -22.04 6.83
N GLU A 39 14.59 -21.37 6.17
CA GLU A 39 15.98 -21.44 6.58
C GLU A 39 16.20 -20.70 7.91
N VAL A 40 17.15 -21.16 8.71
CA VAL A 40 17.56 -20.47 9.94
C VAL A 40 18.29 -19.17 9.55
N VAL A 41 17.73 -18.04 9.98
CA VAL A 41 18.31 -16.71 9.82
C VAL A 41 18.32 -16.04 11.20
N ASP A 42 19.44 -15.39 11.54
CA ASP A 42 19.53 -14.63 12.79
C ASP A 42 18.57 -13.45 12.73
N THR A 43 17.71 -13.33 13.73
CA THR A 43 16.75 -12.23 13.82
C THR A 43 17.45 -10.89 13.99
N ALA A 44 18.55 -10.86 14.74
CA ALA A 44 19.34 -9.64 14.93
C ALA A 44 19.96 -9.15 13.61
N GLU A 45 20.35 -10.07 12.72
CA GLU A 45 20.89 -9.74 11.39
C GLU A 45 19.82 -9.07 10.51
N ILE A 46 18.59 -9.60 10.50
CA ILE A 46 17.45 -8.99 9.79
C ILE A 46 17.12 -7.61 10.37
N GLU A 47 17.06 -7.49 11.69
CA GLU A 47 16.74 -6.23 12.37
C GLU A 47 17.79 -5.15 12.06
N GLN A 48 19.08 -5.48 12.14
CA GLN A 48 20.16 -4.57 11.81
C GLN A 48 20.13 -4.15 10.33
N ALA A 49 19.96 -5.10 9.41
CA ALA A 49 19.89 -4.82 7.98
C ALA A 49 18.64 -3.99 7.62
N GLY A 50 17.50 -4.26 8.23
CA GLY A 50 16.26 -3.50 8.06
C GLY A 50 16.39 -2.06 8.57
N HIS A 51 17.00 -1.86 9.74
CA HIS A 51 17.25 -0.53 10.29
C HIS A 51 18.23 0.27 9.41
N ALA A 52 19.31 -0.37 8.93
CA ALA A 52 20.24 0.27 8.00
C ALA A 52 19.57 0.67 6.66
N ALA A 53 18.71 -0.21 6.13
CA ALA A 53 17.95 0.08 4.92
C ALA A 53 16.99 1.27 5.11
N LEU A 54 16.26 1.31 6.24
CA LEU A 54 15.42 2.44 6.64
C LEU A 54 16.22 3.76 6.69
N GLN A 55 17.38 3.75 7.34
CA GLN A 55 18.27 4.92 7.40
C GLN A 55 18.71 5.40 6.01
N GLY A 56 18.92 4.46 5.08
CA GLY A 56 19.33 4.75 3.71
C GLY A 56 18.23 5.34 2.82
N ILE A 57 16.96 4.93 2.99
CA ILE A 57 15.87 5.35 2.10
C ILE A 57 15.19 6.66 2.51
N VAL A 58 15.23 7.04 3.79
CA VAL A 58 14.60 8.30 4.25
C VAL A 58 15.23 9.55 3.59
N PRO A 59 16.57 9.70 3.52
CA PRO A 59 17.20 10.80 2.80
C PRO A 59 16.81 10.84 1.32
N LYS A 60 16.83 9.68 0.65
CA LYS A 60 16.53 9.58 -0.80
C LYS A 60 15.10 10.02 -1.13
N GLN A 61 14.12 9.67 -0.30
CA GLN A 61 12.74 10.16 -0.46
C GLN A 61 12.67 11.70 -0.38
N ILE A 62 13.32 12.29 0.61
CA ILE A 62 13.34 13.75 0.81
C ILE A 62 14.04 14.44 -0.36
N GLU A 63 15.17 13.91 -0.81
CA GLU A 63 15.94 14.40 -1.96
C GLU A 63 15.14 14.30 -3.28
N ALA A 64 14.32 13.26 -3.42
CA ALA A 64 13.39 13.12 -4.54
C ALA A 64 12.18 14.07 -4.47
N GLY A 65 12.03 14.85 -3.40
CA GLY A 65 10.95 15.83 -3.22
C GLY A 65 9.65 15.26 -2.65
N ILE A 66 9.71 14.14 -1.92
CA ILE A 66 8.54 13.56 -1.24
C ILE A 66 8.16 14.37 -0.01
N ASP A 67 6.92 14.85 0.04
CA ASP A 67 6.38 15.62 1.17
C ASP A 67 5.87 14.73 2.30
N ILE A 68 5.17 13.64 1.96
CA ILE A 68 4.56 12.71 2.91
C ILE A 68 5.23 11.35 2.76
N GLY A 69 6.18 11.05 3.65
CA GLY A 69 7.09 9.90 3.52
C GLY A 69 6.73 8.68 4.39
N ASN A 70 7.36 7.55 4.09
CA ASN A 70 7.15 6.27 4.78
C ASN A 70 8.47 5.58 5.12
N ASN A 71 8.41 4.55 5.97
CA ASN A 71 9.56 3.71 6.31
C ASN A 71 10.01 2.77 5.17
N GLY A 72 9.39 2.86 3.99
CA GLY A 72 9.66 2.05 2.80
C GLY A 72 9.35 0.57 2.98
N GLU A 73 8.62 0.19 4.05
CA GLU A 73 8.42 -1.19 4.51
C GLU A 73 9.71 -2.00 4.65
N GLN A 74 10.85 -1.33 4.87
CA GLN A 74 12.17 -1.97 4.83
C GLN A 74 12.28 -3.09 5.87
N GLN A 75 11.62 -2.94 7.02
CA GLN A 75 11.65 -3.91 8.12
C GLN A 75 10.60 -5.04 7.99
N ARG A 76 9.91 -5.13 6.84
CA ARG A 76 8.90 -6.15 6.55
C ARG A 76 9.29 -6.93 5.31
N GLU A 77 8.96 -8.22 5.27
CA GLU A 77 9.24 -9.10 4.12
C GLU A 77 8.21 -8.97 2.99
N GLY A 78 7.05 -8.38 3.29
CA GLY A 78 6.00 -8.03 2.34
C GLY A 78 4.85 -7.33 3.06
N PHE A 79 4.00 -6.64 2.29
CA PHE A 79 3.03 -5.68 2.83
C PHE A 79 2.04 -6.27 3.85
N PHE A 80 1.66 -7.54 3.69
CA PHE A 80 0.81 -8.27 4.66
C PHE A 80 1.52 -9.45 5.32
N LEU A 81 2.65 -9.92 4.79
CA LEU A 81 3.24 -11.18 5.24
C LEU A 81 3.82 -11.11 6.66
N HIS A 82 4.16 -9.91 7.15
CA HIS A 82 4.68 -9.72 8.49
C HIS A 82 3.70 -10.12 9.59
N VAL A 83 2.39 -10.19 9.29
CA VAL A 83 1.37 -10.66 10.24
C VAL A 83 1.70 -12.05 10.78
N ARG A 84 2.38 -12.89 9.99
CA ARG A 84 2.80 -14.24 10.41
C ARG A 84 3.72 -14.24 11.64
N HIS A 85 4.41 -13.11 11.88
CA HIS A 85 5.31 -12.91 13.02
C HIS A 85 4.66 -12.10 14.14
N ARG A 86 3.49 -11.49 13.89
CA ARG A 86 2.80 -10.58 14.83
C ARG A 86 1.48 -11.14 15.34
N MET A 87 1.01 -12.28 14.82
CA MET A 87 -0.25 -12.89 15.21
C MET A 87 -0.08 -14.40 15.40
N THR A 88 -0.86 -14.96 16.32
CA THR A 88 -0.94 -16.41 16.57
C THR A 88 -1.87 -17.11 15.59
N GLY A 89 -1.95 -18.44 15.69
CA GLY A 89 -2.95 -19.23 14.96
C GLY A 89 -2.52 -19.61 13.54
N PHE A 90 -1.35 -19.17 13.08
CA PHE A 90 -0.82 -19.51 11.77
C PHE A 90 0.02 -20.80 11.78
N GLY A 91 -0.12 -21.60 10.74
CA GLY A 91 0.71 -22.79 10.53
C GLY A 91 0.55 -23.41 9.16
N GLY A 92 1.50 -24.29 8.81
CA GLY A 92 1.60 -24.89 7.49
C GLY A 92 1.75 -23.85 6.36
N THR A 93 1.50 -24.27 5.13
CA THR A 93 1.42 -23.41 3.96
C THR A 93 0.30 -23.89 3.05
N TRP A 94 -0.19 -23.02 2.17
CA TRP A 94 -1.08 -23.41 1.08
C TRP A 94 -0.74 -22.61 -0.17
N LYS A 95 -1.09 -23.15 -1.34
CA LYS A 95 -0.92 -22.45 -2.61
C LYS A 95 -2.20 -21.66 -2.93
N ARG A 96 -2.08 -20.33 -3.00
CA ARG A 96 -3.18 -19.46 -3.42
C ARG A 96 -3.66 -19.78 -4.83
N TRP A 97 -4.91 -19.43 -5.13
CA TRP A 97 -5.44 -19.46 -6.49
C TRP A 97 -4.55 -18.63 -7.44
N PRO A 98 -4.34 -19.09 -8.69
CA PRO A 98 -3.62 -18.31 -9.67
C PRO A 98 -4.44 -17.07 -10.05
N ARG A 99 -3.77 -16.10 -10.68
CA ARG A 99 -4.44 -14.91 -11.19
C ARG A 99 -5.18 -15.24 -12.49
N ALA A 100 -6.47 -14.95 -12.54
CA ALA A 100 -7.33 -15.33 -13.66
C ALA A 100 -6.90 -14.68 -14.98
N ASP A 101 -6.45 -13.43 -14.94
CA ASP A 101 -5.95 -12.72 -16.11
C ASP A 101 -4.68 -13.39 -16.65
N VAL A 102 -3.72 -13.78 -15.79
CA VAL A 102 -2.49 -14.49 -16.20
C VAL A 102 -2.80 -15.85 -16.84
N GLU A 103 -3.73 -16.63 -16.27
CA GLU A 103 -4.08 -17.95 -16.78
C GLU A 103 -4.62 -17.92 -18.21
N ARG A 104 -5.23 -16.81 -18.65
CA ARG A 104 -5.75 -16.64 -20.02
C ARG A 104 -4.66 -16.49 -21.09
N TYR A 105 -3.44 -16.16 -20.69
CA TYR A 105 -2.35 -15.85 -21.63
C TYR A 105 -1.17 -16.80 -21.38
N PRO A 106 -1.21 -18.05 -21.90
CA PRO A 106 -0.19 -19.07 -21.62
C PRO A 106 1.25 -18.64 -21.95
N VAL A 107 1.45 -17.88 -23.04
CA VAL A 107 2.77 -17.37 -23.43
C VAL A 107 3.29 -16.36 -22.41
N PHE A 108 2.45 -15.42 -22.00
CA PHE A 108 2.80 -14.44 -20.97
C PHE A 108 3.05 -15.12 -19.62
N LYS A 109 2.18 -16.06 -19.21
CA LYS A 109 2.36 -16.86 -18.01
C LYS A 109 3.73 -17.55 -18.00
N GLN A 110 4.09 -18.23 -19.09
CA GLN A 110 5.38 -18.90 -19.21
C GLN A 110 6.56 -17.91 -19.07
N ALA A 111 6.50 -16.77 -19.73
CA ALA A 111 7.54 -15.73 -19.62
C ALA A 111 7.66 -15.19 -18.19
N MET A 112 6.52 -14.93 -17.53
CA MET A 112 6.48 -14.47 -16.14
C MET A 112 7.06 -15.53 -15.18
N GLU A 113 6.72 -16.80 -15.35
CA GLU A 113 7.26 -17.91 -14.54
C GLU A 113 8.78 -18.05 -14.71
N GLN A 114 9.29 -17.98 -15.95
CA GLN A 114 10.72 -18.01 -16.23
C GLN A 114 11.47 -16.84 -15.58
N GLN A 115 10.93 -15.63 -15.70
CA GLN A 115 11.52 -14.45 -15.08
C GLN A 115 11.54 -14.55 -13.55
N ASN A 116 10.46 -15.06 -12.95
CA ASN A 116 10.34 -15.22 -11.51
C ASN A 116 11.26 -16.33 -10.96
N ALA A 117 11.46 -17.42 -11.70
CA ALA A 117 12.33 -18.52 -11.29
C ALA A 117 13.79 -18.09 -11.06
N ALA A 118 14.25 -17.03 -11.75
CA ALA A 118 15.61 -16.51 -11.62
C ALA A 118 15.80 -15.53 -10.45
N ARG A 119 14.73 -15.15 -9.73
CA ARG A 119 14.77 -14.08 -8.73
C ARG A 119 14.88 -14.62 -7.31
N GLU A 120 15.76 -13.98 -6.53
CA GLU A 120 15.74 -14.09 -5.08
C GLU A 120 14.64 -13.16 -4.53
N MET A 121 13.52 -13.74 -4.11
CA MET A 121 12.37 -12.97 -3.62
C MET A 121 11.51 -13.73 -2.60
N VAL A 122 10.65 -12.97 -1.92
CA VAL A 122 9.59 -13.49 -1.06
C VAL A 122 8.30 -13.64 -1.87
N SER A 123 7.72 -14.84 -1.86
CA SER A 123 6.45 -15.12 -2.53
C SER A 123 5.26 -14.94 -1.58
N SER A 124 4.28 -14.18 -2.03
CA SER A 124 2.97 -14.02 -1.37
C SER A 124 1.94 -15.09 -1.81
N PHE A 125 2.32 -16.04 -2.67
CA PHE A 125 1.42 -17.10 -3.20
C PHE A 125 1.49 -18.42 -2.43
N ALA A 126 2.39 -18.51 -1.44
CA ALA A 126 2.46 -19.63 -0.51
C ALA A 126 2.40 -19.16 0.97
N PRO A 127 1.37 -18.40 1.38
CA PRO A 127 1.25 -17.93 2.76
C PRO A 127 0.87 -19.09 3.70
N PRO A 128 0.92 -18.86 5.03
CA PRO A 128 0.44 -19.84 6.00
C PRO A 128 -1.08 -20.05 5.90
N LYS A 129 -1.58 -20.97 6.72
CA LYS A 129 -3.00 -21.18 6.96
C LYS A 129 -3.35 -20.78 8.39
N VAL A 130 -4.62 -20.55 8.67
CA VAL A 130 -5.13 -20.41 10.04
C VAL A 130 -5.54 -21.78 10.55
N ILE A 131 -4.83 -22.27 11.56
CA ILE A 131 -5.03 -23.58 12.20
C ILE A 131 -5.33 -23.47 13.71
N GLY A 132 -5.47 -22.24 14.20
CA GLY A 132 -5.73 -21.94 15.61
C GLY A 132 -6.27 -20.53 15.79
N GLU A 133 -6.57 -20.19 17.04
CA GLU A 133 -7.11 -18.88 17.40
C GLU A 133 -6.14 -17.74 17.02
N ILE A 134 -6.70 -16.70 16.41
CA ILE A 134 -5.99 -15.50 16.00
C ILE A 134 -5.98 -14.51 17.17
N ARG A 135 -4.80 -14.16 17.63
CA ARG A 135 -4.54 -13.09 18.61
C ARG A 135 -3.37 -12.27 18.12
N TYR A 136 -3.40 -10.96 18.35
CA TYR A 136 -2.27 -10.10 18.04
C TYR A 136 -1.24 -10.16 19.18
N THR A 137 -0.03 -10.60 18.89
CA THR A 137 1.09 -10.70 19.84
C THR A 137 2.23 -9.74 19.50
N GLY A 138 2.17 -9.10 18.32
CA GLY A 138 3.23 -8.25 17.78
C GLY A 138 3.21 -6.78 18.23
N ALA A 139 2.63 -6.47 19.40
CA ALA A 139 2.44 -5.07 19.83
C ALA A 139 3.79 -4.37 20.11
N ALA A 140 4.74 -5.11 20.68
CA ALA A 140 6.08 -4.60 20.93
C ALA A 140 6.83 -4.39 19.61
N GLU A 141 6.72 -5.31 18.66
CA GLU A 141 7.32 -5.25 17.32
C GLU A 141 6.79 -4.05 16.53
N ALA A 142 5.48 -3.83 16.52
CA ALA A 142 4.86 -2.68 15.85
C ALA A 142 5.30 -1.36 16.49
N THR A 143 5.38 -1.31 17.83
CA THR A 143 5.87 -0.12 18.55
C THR A 143 7.35 0.15 18.26
N ARG A 144 8.19 -0.89 18.18
CA ARG A 144 9.61 -0.77 17.81
C ARG A 144 9.80 -0.26 16.39
N GLU A 145 9.07 -0.80 15.41
CA GLU A 145 9.10 -0.30 14.03
C GLU A 145 8.72 1.19 13.94
N CYS A 146 7.68 1.61 14.68
CA CYS A 146 7.31 3.02 14.78
C CYS A 146 8.42 3.87 15.42
N ALA A 147 9.09 3.34 16.45
CA ALA A 147 10.17 4.03 17.14
C ALA A 147 11.39 4.21 16.24
N ASP A 148 11.81 3.17 15.53
CA ASP A 148 12.93 3.21 14.59
C ASP A 148 12.73 4.31 13.54
N PHE A 149 11.54 4.36 12.93
CA PHE A 149 11.26 5.38 11.92
C PHE A 149 11.27 6.79 12.51
N ARG A 150 10.65 6.98 13.67
CA ARG A 150 10.65 8.27 14.36
C ARG A 150 12.06 8.72 14.76
N ASP A 151 12.92 7.79 15.20
CA ASP A 151 14.27 8.11 15.64
C ASP A 151 15.14 8.53 14.46
N VAL A 152 14.98 7.90 13.28
CA VAL A 152 15.61 8.39 12.04
C VAL A 152 15.15 9.80 11.69
N LEU A 153 13.85 10.11 11.79
CA LEU A 153 13.32 11.45 11.54
C LEU A 153 13.85 12.49 12.54
N ARG A 154 13.91 12.14 13.83
CA ARG A 154 14.43 13.00 14.90
C ARG A 154 15.92 13.27 14.74
N ALA A 155 16.71 12.24 14.43
CA ALA A 155 18.15 12.37 14.21
C ALA A 155 18.45 13.34 13.05
N ARG A 156 17.66 13.28 11.97
CA ARG A 156 17.77 14.24 10.86
C ARG A 156 17.43 15.66 11.29
N ALA A 157 16.33 15.85 12.02
CA ALA A 157 15.92 17.16 12.50
C ALA A 157 16.96 17.76 13.46
N ALA A 158 17.53 16.96 14.37
CA ALA A 158 18.60 17.38 15.27
C ALA A 158 19.89 17.78 14.51
N ALA A 159 20.13 17.18 13.34
CA ALA A 159 21.22 17.56 12.44
C ALA A 159 20.90 18.77 11.53
N GLY A 160 19.76 19.45 11.74
CA GLY A 160 19.35 20.62 10.94
C GLY A 160 18.99 20.29 9.49
N ARG A 161 18.69 19.03 9.17
CA ARG A 161 18.34 18.58 7.81
C ARG A 161 16.84 18.68 7.58
N SER A 162 16.45 18.87 6.32
CA SER A 162 15.04 18.78 5.91
C SER A 162 14.45 17.39 6.23
N GLY A 163 13.15 17.39 6.50
CA GLY A 163 12.34 16.21 6.79
C GLY A 163 11.01 16.28 6.04
N PHE A 164 10.22 15.22 6.18
CA PHE A 164 8.87 15.17 5.64
C PHE A 164 7.93 16.19 6.32
N MET A 165 6.93 16.65 5.59
CA MET A 165 5.82 17.42 6.14
C MET A 165 4.93 16.56 7.04
N GLU A 166 4.76 15.29 6.68
CA GLU A 166 4.04 14.28 7.44
C GLU A 166 4.62 12.90 7.14
N ALA A 167 4.41 11.92 8.02
CA ALA A 167 4.91 10.57 7.85
C ALA A 167 3.80 9.55 8.08
N PHE A 168 3.82 8.46 7.31
CA PHE A 168 2.81 7.41 7.38
C PHE A 168 3.45 6.02 7.49
N LEU A 169 2.70 5.07 8.03
CA LEU A 169 3.01 3.64 8.05
C LEU A 169 1.85 2.86 7.43
N THR A 170 2.17 1.76 6.75
CA THR A 170 1.17 0.87 6.15
C THR A 170 0.76 -0.22 7.14
N ALA A 171 -0.43 -0.76 6.97
CA ALA A 171 -0.88 -2.00 7.59
C ALA A 171 -1.88 -2.69 6.64
N PRO A 172 -1.92 -4.04 6.58
CA PRO A 172 -2.84 -4.74 5.70
C PRO A 172 -4.27 -4.58 6.20
N SER A 173 -5.23 -4.64 5.28
CA SER A 173 -6.63 -4.81 5.63
C SER A 173 -6.89 -6.19 6.27
N PRO A 174 -7.97 -6.35 7.05
CA PRO A 174 -8.39 -7.68 7.48
C PRO A 174 -8.83 -8.56 6.30
N GLY A 175 -9.40 -7.96 5.25
CA GLY A 175 -9.88 -8.70 4.08
C GLY A 175 -8.75 -9.35 3.28
N ILE A 176 -7.60 -8.68 3.09
CA ILE A 176 -6.46 -9.31 2.39
C ILE A 176 -5.86 -10.46 3.18
N VAL A 177 -5.84 -10.36 4.51
CA VAL A 177 -5.43 -11.48 5.37
C VAL A 177 -6.39 -12.65 5.20
N VAL A 178 -7.71 -12.40 5.23
CA VAL A 178 -8.74 -13.45 5.08
C VAL A 178 -8.71 -14.10 3.70
N ALA A 179 -8.57 -13.32 2.64
CA ALA A 179 -8.54 -13.82 1.27
C ALA A 179 -7.23 -14.60 0.98
N ALA A 180 -6.10 -14.15 1.50
CA ALA A 180 -4.80 -14.74 1.22
C ALA A 180 -4.42 -15.90 2.17
N ILE A 181 -4.87 -15.90 3.42
CA ILE A 181 -4.50 -16.92 4.42
C ILE A 181 -5.69 -17.86 4.64
N ARG A 182 -5.57 -19.11 4.14
CA ARG A 182 -6.67 -20.08 4.16
C ARG A 182 -7.12 -20.38 5.59
N ASN A 183 -8.43 -20.27 5.83
CA ASN A 183 -9.05 -20.67 7.08
C ASN A 183 -9.23 -22.21 7.15
N GLU A 184 -8.67 -22.83 8.20
CA GLU A 184 -8.92 -24.23 8.59
C GLU A 184 -9.30 -24.35 10.08
N TYR A 185 -9.70 -23.24 10.73
CA TYR A 185 -10.01 -23.21 12.16
C TYR A 185 -11.39 -22.65 12.50
N TYR A 186 -11.77 -21.49 11.95
CA TYR A 186 -13.07 -20.88 12.25
C TYR A 186 -14.19 -21.50 11.42
N ASP A 187 -15.35 -21.67 12.02
CA ASP A 187 -16.53 -22.27 11.36
C ASP A 187 -17.06 -21.45 10.17
N THR A 188 -16.87 -20.13 10.20
CA THR A 188 -17.36 -19.21 9.17
C THR A 188 -16.30 -18.19 8.79
N GLU A 189 -16.38 -17.69 7.55
CA GLU A 189 -15.55 -16.59 7.07
C GLU A 189 -15.78 -15.31 7.90
N ASP A 190 -17.02 -15.05 8.34
CA ASP A 190 -17.35 -13.88 9.16
C ASP A 190 -16.69 -13.93 10.54
N ALA A 191 -16.69 -15.10 11.19
CA ALA A 191 -15.99 -15.27 12.46
C ALA A 191 -14.47 -15.07 12.30
N TYR A 192 -13.91 -15.57 11.19
CA TYR A 192 -12.51 -15.37 10.86
C TYR A 192 -12.18 -13.89 10.60
N LEU A 193 -12.96 -13.22 9.74
CA LEU A 193 -12.80 -11.81 9.40
C LEU A 193 -12.89 -10.91 10.65
N ALA A 194 -13.88 -11.16 11.52
CA ALA A 194 -14.03 -10.44 12.77
C ALA A 194 -12.82 -10.66 13.71
N ALA A 195 -12.28 -11.87 13.78
CA ALA A 195 -11.09 -12.16 14.59
C ALA A 195 -9.84 -11.44 14.08
N VAL A 196 -9.63 -11.42 12.76
CA VAL A 196 -8.53 -10.68 12.12
C VAL A 196 -8.70 -9.18 12.33
N GLY A 197 -9.90 -8.63 12.15
CA GLY A 197 -10.18 -7.21 12.37
C GLY A 197 -9.84 -6.76 13.80
N ARG A 198 -10.25 -7.54 14.81
CA ARG A 198 -9.89 -7.27 16.22
C ARG A 198 -8.38 -7.36 16.47
N ALA A 199 -7.69 -8.30 15.82
CA ALA A 199 -6.26 -8.43 15.98
C ALA A 199 -5.50 -7.24 15.34
N LEU A 200 -5.83 -6.88 14.11
CA LEU A 200 -5.18 -5.79 13.40
C LEU A 200 -5.47 -4.40 13.99
N GLN A 201 -6.61 -4.23 14.67
CA GLN A 201 -6.90 -3.00 15.42
C GLN A 201 -5.74 -2.62 16.38
N VAL A 202 -5.08 -3.60 16.99
CA VAL A 202 -3.92 -3.34 17.88
C VAL A 202 -2.77 -2.68 17.11
N GLU A 203 -2.50 -3.11 15.88
CA GLU A 203 -1.46 -2.51 15.03
C GLU A 203 -1.89 -1.12 14.55
N TYR A 204 -3.15 -0.96 14.15
CA TYR A 204 -3.71 0.32 13.68
C TYR A 204 -3.61 1.40 14.76
N GLU A 205 -4.02 1.08 15.99
CA GLU A 205 -3.95 1.98 17.13
C GLU A 205 -2.50 2.27 17.53
N ALA A 206 -1.61 1.27 17.47
CA ALA A 206 -0.18 1.47 17.74
C ALA A 206 0.46 2.46 16.76
N ILE A 207 0.16 2.37 15.46
CA ILE A 207 0.66 3.31 14.45
C ILE A 207 0.13 4.73 14.72
N SER A 208 -1.18 4.86 14.93
CA SER A 208 -1.84 6.15 15.15
C SER A 208 -1.35 6.83 16.44
N ALA A 209 -1.21 6.08 17.54
CA ALA A 209 -0.75 6.58 18.83
C ALA A 209 0.69 7.12 18.79
N GLN A 210 1.51 6.67 17.83
CA GLN A 210 2.88 7.13 17.64
C GLN A 210 2.97 8.40 16.78
N GLY A 211 1.83 8.94 16.34
CA GLY A 211 1.73 10.20 15.60
C GLY A 211 1.90 10.06 14.09
N PHE A 212 1.93 8.84 13.55
CA PHE A 212 1.95 8.59 12.12
C PHE A 212 0.54 8.57 11.52
N LEU A 213 0.41 8.92 10.24
CA LEU A 213 -0.78 8.56 9.48
C LEU A 213 -0.81 7.03 9.30
N LEU A 214 -2.00 6.45 9.40
CA LEU A 214 -2.23 5.05 9.07
C LEU A 214 -2.64 4.94 7.61
N GLN A 215 -1.92 4.14 6.83
CA GLN A 215 -2.43 3.63 5.55
C GLN A 215 -2.90 2.19 5.70
N LEU A 216 -4.15 1.93 5.31
CA LEU A 216 -4.64 0.57 5.13
C LEU A 216 -4.41 0.13 3.68
N ASP A 217 -3.68 -0.96 3.50
CA ASP A 217 -3.49 -1.60 2.21
C ASP A 217 -4.59 -2.64 1.99
N CYS A 218 -5.53 -2.29 1.13
CA CYS A 218 -6.76 -3.05 0.88
C CYS A 218 -6.85 -3.54 -0.58
N PRO A 219 -5.85 -4.27 -1.12
CA PRO A 219 -5.96 -4.83 -2.46
C PRO A 219 -7.11 -5.84 -2.55
N ASP A 220 -7.54 -6.43 -1.43
CA ASP A 220 -8.70 -7.32 -1.36
C ASP A 220 -10.01 -6.74 -1.88
N LEU A 221 -10.14 -5.41 -1.86
CA LEU A 221 -11.32 -4.72 -2.35
C LEU A 221 -11.35 -4.59 -3.89
N ALA A 222 -10.32 -5.09 -4.58
CA ALA A 222 -10.22 -5.09 -6.05
C ALA A 222 -9.51 -6.34 -6.61
N LEU A 223 -8.24 -6.58 -6.24
CA LEU A 223 -7.40 -7.71 -6.67
C LEU A 223 -8.09 -9.07 -6.51
N GLU A 224 -8.76 -9.29 -5.37
CA GLU A 224 -9.29 -10.62 -5.05
C GLU A 224 -10.46 -11.02 -5.93
N HIS A 225 -11.08 -10.07 -6.65
CA HIS A 225 -12.07 -10.36 -7.69
C HIS A 225 -11.52 -11.36 -8.72
N HIS A 226 -10.31 -11.14 -9.23
CA HIS A 226 -9.68 -12.00 -10.25
C HIS A 226 -8.73 -13.04 -9.66
N ILE A 227 -8.71 -13.22 -8.33
CA ILE A 227 -7.96 -14.29 -7.65
C ILE A 227 -8.90 -15.20 -6.87
N SER A 228 -9.40 -14.74 -5.73
CA SER A 228 -10.19 -15.58 -4.82
C SER A 228 -11.66 -15.74 -5.26
N PHE A 229 -12.16 -14.81 -6.07
CA PHE A 229 -13.54 -14.80 -6.56
C PHE A 229 -13.67 -15.07 -8.07
N GLN A 230 -12.59 -15.50 -8.74
CA GLN A 230 -12.51 -15.57 -10.20
C GLN A 230 -13.55 -16.48 -10.89
N ASP A 231 -14.11 -17.47 -10.17
CA ASP A 231 -15.12 -18.41 -10.65
C ASP A 231 -16.46 -18.26 -9.90
N ARG A 232 -16.70 -17.10 -9.27
CA ARG A 232 -17.91 -16.81 -8.48
C ARG A 232 -18.71 -15.67 -9.12
N PRO A 233 -20.03 -15.56 -8.83
CA PRO A 233 -20.80 -14.38 -9.22
C PRO A 233 -20.18 -13.08 -8.65
N GLU A 234 -20.23 -11.99 -9.41
CA GLU A 234 -19.72 -10.68 -8.95
C GLU A 234 -20.38 -10.23 -7.64
N SER A 235 -21.65 -10.58 -7.43
CA SER A 235 -22.38 -10.33 -6.17
C SER A 235 -21.68 -10.89 -4.94
N ASP A 236 -21.07 -12.08 -5.05
CA ASP A 236 -20.35 -12.71 -3.93
C ASP A 236 -19.14 -11.88 -3.52
N PHE A 237 -18.46 -11.28 -4.51
CA PHE A 237 -17.33 -10.39 -4.28
C PHE A 237 -17.79 -9.06 -3.67
N LEU A 238 -18.88 -8.47 -4.16
CA LEU A 238 -19.43 -7.23 -3.59
C LEU A 238 -19.91 -7.42 -2.15
N ASP A 239 -20.53 -8.56 -1.85
CA ASP A 239 -20.90 -8.92 -0.48
C ASP A 239 -19.66 -9.03 0.42
N PHE A 240 -18.57 -9.62 -0.09
CA PHE A 240 -17.30 -9.67 0.64
C PHE A 240 -16.73 -8.27 0.89
N VAL A 241 -16.69 -7.41 -0.13
CA VAL A 241 -16.25 -6.01 -0.02
C VAL A 241 -17.06 -5.26 1.06
N GLU A 242 -18.38 -5.43 1.10
CA GLU A 242 -19.23 -4.80 2.11
C GLU A 242 -18.91 -5.27 3.54
N ARG A 243 -18.72 -6.58 3.74
CA ARG A 243 -18.32 -7.14 5.05
C ARG A 243 -16.94 -6.65 5.49
N VAL A 244 -15.99 -6.55 4.56
CA VAL A 244 -14.65 -6.02 4.87
C VAL A 244 -14.71 -4.54 5.24
N VAL A 245 -15.44 -3.71 4.49
CA VAL A 245 -15.61 -2.29 4.81
C VAL A 245 -16.20 -2.10 6.21
N ALA A 246 -17.24 -2.88 6.56
CA ALA A 246 -17.83 -2.84 7.90
C ALA A 246 -16.81 -3.23 8.98
N THR A 247 -16.03 -4.29 8.75
CA THR A 247 -14.99 -4.76 9.68
C THR A 247 -13.88 -3.74 9.87
N ILE A 248 -13.43 -3.08 8.78
CA ILE A 248 -12.41 -2.03 8.85
C ILE A 248 -12.95 -0.83 9.64
N ASN A 249 -14.17 -0.38 9.37
CA ASN A 249 -14.77 0.74 10.10
C ASN A 249 -14.82 0.47 11.61
N GLU A 250 -15.17 -0.75 12.01
CA GLU A 250 -15.13 -1.17 13.42
C GLU A 250 -13.71 -1.20 13.99
N ALA A 251 -12.73 -1.72 13.24
CA ALA A 251 -11.32 -1.72 13.65
C ALA A 251 -10.71 -0.31 13.75
N LEU A 252 -11.28 0.68 13.05
CA LEU A 252 -10.87 2.08 13.07
C LEU A 252 -11.62 2.93 14.10
N ARG A 253 -12.55 2.38 14.89
CA ARG A 253 -13.45 3.17 15.77
C ARG A 253 -12.75 4.15 16.73
N ASN A 254 -11.48 3.88 17.08
CA ASN A 254 -10.67 4.68 18.00
C ASN A 254 -9.66 5.60 17.29
N ILE A 255 -9.66 5.63 15.96
CA ILE A 255 -8.72 6.41 15.16
C ILE A 255 -9.51 7.48 14.40
N PRO A 256 -9.15 8.77 14.53
CA PRO A 256 -9.81 9.82 13.76
C PRO A 256 -9.73 9.57 12.27
N ARG A 257 -10.86 9.76 11.56
CA ARG A 257 -10.98 9.54 10.12
C ARG A 257 -9.87 10.23 9.31
N ASP A 258 -9.58 11.48 9.68
CA ASP A 258 -8.56 12.34 9.05
C ASP A 258 -7.12 11.95 9.38
N ARG A 259 -6.90 10.81 10.06
CA ARG A 259 -5.60 10.18 10.31
C ARG A 259 -5.39 8.89 9.51
N VAL A 260 -6.36 8.51 8.69
CA VAL A 260 -6.36 7.26 7.93
C VAL A 260 -6.46 7.52 6.44
N ARG A 261 -5.64 6.82 5.65
CA ARG A 261 -5.74 6.72 4.20
C ARG A 261 -5.89 5.26 3.78
N MET A 262 -6.56 4.98 2.66
CA MET A 262 -6.75 3.62 2.17
C MET A 262 -6.20 3.47 0.77
N HIS A 263 -5.35 2.48 0.57
CA HIS A 263 -4.90 2.08 -0.74
C HIS A 263 -5.72 0.90 -1.29
N VAL A 264 -6.29 1.08 -2.47
CA VAL A 264 -6.98 0.03 -3.23
C VAL A 264 -6.27 -0.11 -4.58
N CYS A 265 -5.93 -1.35 -4.96
CA CYS A 265 -5.33 -1.65 -6.25
C CYS A 265 -5.70 -3.06 -6.75
N TRP A 266 -5.45 -3.29 -8.03
CA TRP A 266 -5.70 -4.55 -8.72
C TRP A 266 -4.48 -5.48 -8.73
N GLY A 267 -3.59 -5.30 -7.75
CA GLY A 267 -2.36 -6.08 -7.61
C GLY A 267 -1.15 -5.46 -8.32
N ASN A 268 0.02 -5.69 -7.74
CA ASN A 268 1.28 -5.09 -8.17
C ASN A 268 2.12 -6.10 -8.96
N TYR A 269 1.70 -6.38 -10.19
CA TYR A 269 2.43 -7.22 -11.14
C TYR A 269 2.19 -6.71 -12.56
N GLU A 270 3.16 -6.88 -13.46
CA GLU A 270 3.05 -6.43 -14.85
C GLU A 270 2.15 -7.39 -15.66
N GLY A 271 0.85 -7.41 -15.36
CA GLY A 271 -0.13 -8.34 -15.93
C GLY A 271 -1.03 -7.76 -17.04
N PRO A 272 -1.83 -8.61 -17.72
CA PRO A 272 -2.85 -8.16 -18.65
C PRO A 272 -3.98 -7.35 -18.01
N HIS A 273 -4.33 -7.62 -16.73
CA HIS A 273 -5.35 -6.87 -15.98
C HIS A 273 -6.74 -6.83 -16.64
N ASP A 274 -7.04 -7.77 -17.54
CA ASP A 274 -8.28 -7.80 -18.32
C ASP A 274 -9.45 -8.52 -17.61
N ARG A 275 -9.24 -8.93 -16.35
CA ARG A 275 -10.24 -9.50 -15.43
C ARG A 275 -10.50 -8.64 -14.20
N ASP A 276 -9.95 -7.43 -14.19
CA ASP A 276 -10.14 -6.46 -13.13
C ASP A 276 -11.60 -6.01 -13.02
N VAL A 277 -12.11 -5.99 -11.78
CA VAL A 277 -13.40 -5.37 -11.47
C VAL A 277 -13.30 -3.86 -11.71
N PRO A 278 -14.27 -3.22 -12.40
CA PRO A 278 -14.22 -1.77 -12.59
C PRO A 278 -14.27 -1.00 -11.27
N LEU A 279 -13.56 0.13 -11.19
CA LEU A 279 -13.64 1.06 -10.05
C LEU A 279 -15.08 1.53 -9.85
N ALA A 280 -15.83 1.79 -10.92
CA ALA A 280 -17.23 2.20 -10.85
C ALA A 280 -18.12 1.20 -10.08
N THR A 281 -17.78 -0.10 -10.10
CA THR A 281 -18.51 -1.15 -9.38
C THR A 281 -18.22 -1.12 -7.89
N ILE A 282 -16.95 -0.93 -7.49
CA ILE A 282 -16.52 -1.00 -6.08
C ILE A 282 -16.52 0.36 -5.35
N LEU A 283 -16.40 1.47 -6.08
CA LEU A 283 -16.30 2.82 -5.52
C LEU A 283 -17.44 3.18 -4.56
N PRO A 284 -18.73 2.88 -4.86
CA PRO A 284 -19.81 3.15 -3.92
C PRO A 284 -19.68 2.41 -2.59
N LEU A 285 -19.01 1.25 -2.58
CA LEU A 285 -18.77 0.47 -1.37
C LEU A 285 -17.59 1.04 -0.58
N ILE A 286 -16.44 1.22 -1.24
CA ILE A 286 -15.20 1.64 -0.58
C ILE A 286 -15.22 3.12 -0.14
N ALA A 287 -16.03 3.97 -0.80
CA ALA A 287 -16.23 5.37 -0.38
C ALA A 287 -16.91 5.49 0.99
N ARG A 288 -17.63 4.44 1.45
CA ARG A 288 -18.25 4.37 2.79
C ARG A 288 -17.25 4.12 3.91
N MET A 289 -15.98 3.93 3.60
CA MET A 289 -14.96 3.67 4.62
C MET A 289 -14.62 4.94 5.40
N ASN A 290 -14.40 4.79 6.70
CA ASN A 290 -14.08 5.85 7.63
C ASN A 290 -12.60 6.28 7.51
N VAL A 291 -12.22 6.74 6.31
CA VAL A 291 -10.88 7.25 5.99
C VAL A 291 -10.94 8.65 5.41
N GLY A 292 -9.91 9.45 5.67
CA GLY A 292 -9.76 10.81 5.17
C GLY A 292 -9.20 10.87 3.76
N ALA A 293 -8.57 9.80 3.27
CA ALA A 293 -8.04 9.76 1.91
C ALA A 293 -8.20 8.39 1.22
N LEU A 294 -8.44 8.42 -0.09
CA LEU A 294 -8.36 7.25 -0.99
C LEU A 294 -7.08 7.34 -1.83
N VAL A 295 -6.29 6.27 -1.85
CA VAL A 295 -5.07 6.12 -2.63
C VAL A 295 -5.35 5.19 -3.81
N LEU A 296 -5.56 5.78 -4.99
CA LEU A 296 -6.10 5.10 -6.17
C LEU A 296 -5.15 5.22 -7.37
N PRO A 297 -4.96 4.15 -8.17
CA PRO A 297 -4.05 4.16 -9.31
C PRO A 297 -4.69 4.79 -10.56
N PHE A 298 -4.01 5.75 -11.18
CA PHE A 298 -4.44 6.42 -12.42
C PHE A 298 -3.30 6.60 -13.43
N ALA A 299 -2.12 6.02 -13.20
CA ALA A 299 -0.98 6.09 -14.11
C ALA A 299 -1.00 4.97 -15.14
N ASN A 300 -1.30 3.75 -14.69
CA ASN A 300 -1.28 2.55 -15.52
C ASN A 300 -2.34 2.63 -16.63
N PRO A 301 -2.07 2.07 -17.83
CA PRO A 301 -2.98 2.18 -18.97
C PRO A 301 -4.35 1.55 -18.75
N ARG A 302 -4.49 0.60 -17.81
CA ARG A 302 -5.76 -0.08 -17.54
C ARG A 302 -6.74 0.84 -16.80
N HIS A 303 -6.27 1.51 -15.75
CA HIS A 303 -7.10 2.27 -14.81
C HIS A 303 -7.01 3.79 -14.98
N ALA A 304 -6.11 4.32 -15.81
CA ALA A 304 -5.98 5.76 -16.04
C ALA A 304 -7.28 6.47 -16.49
N HIS A 305 -8.20 5.75 -17.12
CA HIS A 305 -9.49 6.30 -17.54
C HIS A 305 -10.49 6.41 -16.37
N GLU A 306 -10.32 5.63 -15.31
CA GLU A 306 -11.28 5.50 -14.21
C GLU A 306 -11.31 6.69 -13.26
N VAL A 307 -10.43 7.68 -13.46
CA VAL A 307 -10.55 8.99 -12.78
C VAL A 307 -11.95 9.58 -12.94
N GLN A 308 -12.64 9.33 -14.06
CA GLN A 308 -14.03 9.75 -14.29
C GLN A 308 -15.03 9.21 -13.26
N CYS A 309 -14.71 8.11 -12.57
CA CYS A 309 -15.55 7.58 -11.50
C CYS A 309 -15.63 8.53 -10.30
N LEU A 310 -14.70 9.49 -10.19
CA LEU A 310 -14.66 10.50 -9.14
C LEU A 310 -15.53 11.72 -9.46
N GLU A 311 -16.19 11.78 -10.63
CA GLU A 311 -17.07 12.89 -11.00
C GLU A 311 -18.26 13.02 -10.03
N GLY A 312 -18.71 14.25 -9.81
CA GLY A 312 -19.84 14.55 -8.92
C GLY A 312 -19.49 14.35 -7.44
N ARG A 313 -20.39 13.69 -6.69
CA ARG A 313 -20.24 13.42 -5.25
C ARG A 313 -19.97 11.94 -4.96
N ALA A 314 -19.07 11.33 -5.74
CA ALA A 314 -18.71 9.92 -5.61
C ALA A 314 -17.97 9.60 -4.30
N ILE A 315 -17.31 10.59 -3.71
CA ILE A 315 -16.62 10.51 -2.41
C ILE A 315 -17.07 11.68 -1.52
N ALA A 316 -16.95 11.54 -0.20
CA ALA A 316 -17.39 12.58 0.73
C ALA A 316 -16.56 13.87 0.58
N ASP A 317 -17.17 15.03 0.82
CA ASP A 317 -16.55 16.35 0.63
C ASP A 317 -15.27 16.56 1.47
N ASP A 318 -15.17 15.86 2.60
CA ASP A 318 -14.01 15.90 3.50
C ASP A 318 -12.89 14.94 3.10
N GLN A 319 -13.13 14.02 2.17
CA GLN A 319 -12.14 13.08 1.67
C GLN A 319 -11.27 13.69 0.57
N ILE A 320 -10.00 13.30 0.57
CA ILE A 320 -9.03 13.65 -0.48
C ILE A 320 -8.64 12.40 -1.30
N VAL A 321 -8.07 12.63 -2.47
CA VAL A 321 -7.53 11.57 -3.34
C VAL A 321 -6.01 11.71 -3.41
N VAL A 322 -5.31 10.66 -2.98
CA VAL A 322 -3.92 10.44 -3.36
C VAL A 322 -3.94 9.77 -4.72
N ALA A 323 -3.71 10.55 -5.76
CA ALA A 323 -3.74 10.11 -7.15
C ALA A 323 -2.43 9.41 -7.53
N GLY A 324 -2.50 8.12 -7.81
CA GLY A 324 -1.41 7.39 -8.47
C GLY A 324 -1.20 7.96 -9.87
N VAL A 325 -0.08 8.64 -10.08
CA VAL A 325 0.28 9.27 -11.37
C VAL A 325 1.63 8.78 -11.91
N ILE A 326 2.25 7.86 -11.18
CA ILE A 326 3.44 7.09 -11.54
C ILE A 326 3.10 5.60 -11.55
N ASP A 327 3.44 4.95 -12.65
CA ASP A 327 3.32 3.50 -12.82
C ASP A 327 4.47 2.80 -12.08
N SER A 328 4.14 1.87 -11.19
CA SER A 328 5.08 1.09 -10.37
C SER A 328 5.55 -0.22 -11.01
N LEU A 329 5.16 -0.50 -12.26
CA LEU A 329 5.38 -1.77 -12.94
C LEU A 329 6.30 -1.68 -14.15
N THR A 330 6.50 -0.49 -14.71
CA THR A 330 7.34 -0.27 -15.89
C THR A 330 8.56 0.59 -15.57
N ASN A 331 9.66 0.39 -16.29
CA ASN A 331 10.89 1.19 -16.11
C ASN A 331 10.87 2.52 -16.90
N PHE A 332 9.76 2.88 -17.55
CA PHE A 332 9.62 4.20 -18.16
C PHE A 332 9.53 5.25 -17.07
N VAL A 333 10.52 6.15 -16.99
CA VAL A 333 10.39 7.35 -16.16
C VAL A 333 9.39 8.28 -16.83
N GLU A 334 8.26 8.52 -16.17
CA GLU A 334 7.22 9.41 -16.67
C GLU A 334 7.79 10.81 -16.92
N HIS A 335 7.44 11.41 -18.05
CA HIS A 335 7.79 12.81 -18.28
C HIS A 335 7.02 13.71 -17.28
N PRO A 336 7.65 14.72 -16.66
CA PRO A 336 6.97 15.56 -15.66
C PRO A 336 5.69 16.25 -16.16
N GLU A 337 5.60 16.58 -17.45
CA GLU A 337 4.36 17.10 -18.06
C GLU A 337 3.21 16.08 -18.05
N VAL A 338 3.49 14.80 -18.32
CA VAL A 338 2.47 13.74 -18.25
C VAL A 338 1.98 13.58 -16.81
N VAL A 339 2.91 13.65 -15.84
CA VAL A 339 2.57 13.63 -14.42
C VAL A 339 1.66 14.83 -14.08
N ALA A 340 2.02 16.04 -14.52
CA ALA A 340 1.23 17.25 -14.28
C ALA A 340 -0.18 17.15 -14.89
N GLU A 341 -0.30 16.72 -16.14
CA GLU A 341 -1.58 16.53 -16.83
C GLU A 341 -2.49 15.54 -16.10
N ARG A 342 -1.92 14.43 -15.58
CA ARG A 342 -2.66 13.45 -14.78
C ARG A 342 -3.18 14.06 -13.48
N ILE A 343 -2.34 14.80 -12.76
CA ILE A 343 -2.74 15.51 -11.52
C ILE A 343 -3.86 16.51 -11.81
N GLU A 344 -3.70 17.32 -12.85
CA GLU A 344 -4.72 18.30 -13.25
C GLU A 344 -6.04 17.64 -13.65
N ARG A 345 -6.00 16.47 -14.31
CA ARG A 345 -7.20 15.72 -14.66
C ARG A 345 -7.96 15.27 -13.42
N VAL A 346 -7.27 14.77 -12.39
CA VAL A 346 -7.89 14.40 -11.12
C VAL A 346 -8.46 15.64 -10.42
N ALA A 347 -7.70 16.73 -10.34
CA ALA A 347 -8.15 17.98 -9.73
C ALA A 347 -9.41 18.55 -10.40
N ARG A 348 -9.45 18.58 -11.74
CA ARG A 348 -10.63 19.00 -12.51
C ARG A 348 -11.83 18.11 -12.23
N THR A 349 -11.60 16.80 -12.11
CA THR A 349 -12.67 15.82 -11.86
C THR A 349 -13.31 15.99 -10.48
N LEU A 350 -12.48 16.25 -9.46
CA LEU A 350 -12.96 16.54 -8.10
C LEU A 350 -13.53 17.96 -7.94
N GLY A 351 -13.23 18.87 -8.88
CA GLY A 351 -13.63 20.28 -8.81
C GLY A 351 -12.86 21.12 -7.78
N ASP A 352 -11.87 20.53 -7.10
CA ASP A 352 -11.08 21.19 -6.06
C ASP A 352 -9.65 20.62 -6.01
N PRO A 353 -8.62 21.39 -6.43
CA PRO A 353 -7.24 20.91 -6.42
C PRO A 353 -6.70 20.70 -5.00
N SER A 354 -7.30 21.29 -3.96
CA SER A 354 -6.86 21.10 -2.58
C SER A 354 -7.13 19.71 -2.02
N ARG A 355 -7.96 18.95 -2.73
CA ARG A 355 -8.30 17.55 -2.43
C ARG A 355 -7.42 16.55 -3.17
N VAL A 356 -6.33 16.99 -3.81
CA VAL A 356 -5.42 16.12 -4.55
C VAL A 356 -4.03 16.09 -3.92
N ILE A 357 -3.51 14.88 -3.74
CA ILE A 357 -2.10 14.59 -3.45
C ILE A 357 -1.58 13.71 -4.59
N ALA A 358 -0.38 13.97 -5.10
CA ALA A 358 0.24 13.15 -6.12
C ALA A 358 0.97 11.97 -5.49
N GLY A 359 0.77 10.76 -6.03
CA GLY A 359 1.36 9.52 -5.54
C GLY A 359 1.73 8.54 -6.64
N THR A 360 2.05 7.32 -6.21
CA THR A 360 2.32 6.17 -7.08
C THR A 360 1.09 5.27 -7.15
N ASP A 361 0.92 4.54 -8.26
CA ASP A 361 -0.19 3.59 -8.42
C ASP A 361 -0.17 2.48 -7.37
N CYS A 362 1.01 1.97 -7.06
CA CYS A 362 1.23 1.01 -5.99
C CYS A 362 2.66 1.18 -5.42
N GLY A 363 3.06 0.30 -4.50
CA GLY A 363 4.42 0.25 -3.98
C GLY A 363 5.41 -0.35 -4.99
N PHE A 364 6.69 -0.01 -4.88
CA PHE A 364 7.72 -0.50 -5.81
C PHE A 364 8.28 -1.89 -5.46
N ASP A 365 8.05 -2.39 -4.25
CA ASP A 365 8.55 -3.70 -3.78
C ASP A 365 7.61 -4.31 -2.73
N THR A 366 6.37 -4.63 -3.12
CA THR A 366 5.30 -5.13 -2.21
C THR A 366 5.63 -6.45 -1.51
N SER A 367 6.63 -7.17 -1.98
CA SER A 367 7.28 -8.29 -1.29
C SER A 367 8.77 -8.22 -1.61
N ALA A 368 9.63 -8.51 -0.64
CA ALA A 368 11.07 -8.30 -0.79
C ALA A 368 11.60 -9.00 -2.04
N GLY A 369 12.16 -8.21 -2.97
CA GLY A 369 12.75 -8.71 -4.20
C GLY A 369 11.75 -9.03 -5.32
N ALA A 370 10.47 -8.68 -5.16
CA ALA A 370 9.43 -8.91 -6.17
C ALA A 370 9.19 -7.70 -7.10
N GLY A 371 9.73 -6.51 -6.77
CA GLY A 371 9.56 -5.29 -7.55
C GLY A 371 9.95 -5.39 -9.04
N ARG A 372 9.29 -4.66 -9.93
CA ARG A 372 9.58 -4.69 -11.40
C ARG A 372 10.53 -3.58 -11.85
N VAL A 373 10.59 -2.51 -11.07
CA VAL A 373 11.35 -1.30 -11.39
C VAL A 373 12.71 -1.38 -10.70
N ALA A 374 13.77 -1.07 -11.45
CA ALA A 374 15.13 -1.02 -10.89
C ALA A 374 15.24 0.11 -9.84
N GLU A 375 16.05 -0.09 -8.80
CA GLU A 375 16.11 0.85 -7.65
C GLU A 375 16.44 2.28 -8.08
N ASP A 376 17.43 2.46 -8.95
CA ASP A 376 17.81 3.76 -9.48
C ASP A 376 16.69 4.43 -10.28
N VAL A 377 15.95 3.66 -11.08
CA VAL A 377 14.76 4.11 -11.81
C VAL A 377 13.62 4.51 -10.86
N VAL A 378 13.45 3.82 -9.73
CA VAL A 378 12.47 4.21 -8.70
C VAL A 378 12.72 5.64 -8.22
N TRP A 379 13.97 5.99 -7.92
CA TRP A 379 14.30 7.34 -7.47
C TRP A 379 14.10 8.39 -8.58
N ALA A 380 14.43 8.04 -9.84
CA ALA A 380 14.16 8.92 -10.99
C ALA A 380 12.65 9.17 -11.18
N LYS A 381 11.81 8.15 -10.99
CA LYS A 381 10.34 8.27 -11.03
C LYS A 381 9.79 9.15 -9.91
N LEU A 382 10.29 9.01 -8.69
CA LEU A 382 9.89 9.86 -7.56
C LEU A 382 10.33 11.33 -7.77
N ALA A 383 11.49 11.57 -8.37
CA ALA A 383 11.89 12.92 -8.76
C ALA A 383 10.98 13.50 -9.86
N ALA A 384 10.60 12.68 -10.85
CA ALA A 384 9.64 13.08 -11.88
C ALA A 384 8.24 13.38 -11.33
N LEU A 385 7.78 12.62 -10.32
CA LEU A 385 6.56 12.88 -9.56
C LEU A 385 6.59 14.30 -8.97
N SER A 386 7.66 14.63 -8.27
CA SER A 386 7.82 15.93 -7.61
C SER A 386 7.91 17.09 -8.59
N GLU A 387 8.61 16.91 -9.71
CA GLU A 387 8.67 17.95 -10.75
C GLU A 387 7.31 18.14 -11.43
N GLY A 388 6.58 17.07 -11.73
CA GLY A 388 5.22 17.14 -12.26
C GLY A 388 4.23 17.80 -11.30
N ALA A 389 4.32 17.46 -10.01
CA ALA A 389 3.52 18.11 -8.97
C ALA A 389 3.81 19.61 -8.86
N ARG A 390 5.08 20.03 -9.01
CA ARG A 390 5.47 21.45 -9.06
C ARG A 390 4.87 22.17 -10.26
N ILE A 391 4.85 21.53 -11.43
CA ILE A 391 4.22 22.06 -12.65
C ILE A 391 2.71 22.22 -12.45
N ALA A 392 2.03 21.17 -12.01
CA ALA A 392 0.59 21.20 -11.73
C ALA A 392 0.24 22.26 -10.68
N SER A 393 1.06 22.43 -9.64
CA SER A 393 0.86 23.44 -8.61
C SER A 393 0.80 24.86 -9.17
N ARG A 394 1.72 25.21 -10.08
CA ARG A 394 1.71 26.54 -10.73
C ARG A 394 0.44 26.76 -11.55
N ARG A 395 -0.03 25.71 -12.24
CA ARG A 395 -1.22 25.79 -13.10
C ARG A 395 -2.53 25.82 -12.33
N LEU A 396 -2.61 25.10 -11.21
CA LEU A 396 -3.85 24.95 -10.45
C LEU A 396 -4.03 26.03 -9.37
N PHE A 397 -2.96 26.52 -8.76
CA PHE A 397 -3.04 27.45 -7.62
C PHE A 397 -2.52 28.85 -7.92
N GLN A 398 -1.68 29.03 -8.94
CA GLN A 398 -1.02 30.31 -9.24
C GLN A 398 -1.48 30.94 -10.56
N ALA A 399 -2.42 30.31 -11.28
CA ALA A 399 -2.96 30.83 -12.54
C ALA A 399 -4.13 31.83 -12.35
N GLY A 400 -4.13 32.56 -11.23
CA GLY A 400 -5.14 33.57 -10.87
C GLY A 400 -4.66 35.00 -11.10
#